data_AF-A0A9D1DK10-F1
#
_entry.id   AF-A0A9D1DK10-F1
#
_cell.length_a   1.000
_cell.length_b   1.000
_cell.length_c   1.000
_cell.angle_alpha   90.00
_cell.angle_beta   90.00
_cell.angle_gamma   90.00
#
_symmetry.space_group_name_H-M   'P 1'
#
loop_
_entity.id
_entity.type
_entity.pdbx_description
1 polymer ?
#
loop_
_entity_poly.entity_id
_entity_poly.type
_entity_poly.pdbx_seq_one_letter_code
_entity_poly.pdbx_strand_id
1 'polypeptide(L)' 'EYVDSVLSEREAEIIKLRYGLRGSKPLTQRETATLCGISRSYVSRIEKRALEKLRVALGEDI' A
#
# COMPACT_ATOMS: atom_id res chain seq x y z
N GLU A 1 9.39 -9.19 -0.80
CA GLU A 1 10.30 -9.09 0.36
C GLU A 1 10.10 -7.77 1.11
N TYR A 2 10.48 -6.62 0.54
CA TYR A 2 10.33 -5.30 1.20
C TYR A 2 8.91 -4.92 1.64
N VAL A 3 7.88 -5.21 0.84
CA VAL A 3 6.48 -4.92 1.20
C VAL A 3 6.06 -5.62 2.49
N ASP A 4 6.57 -6.82 2.74
CA ASP A 4 6.21 -7.60 3.94
C ASP A 4 7.14 -7.33 5.13
N SER A 5 8.34 -6.80 4.90
CA SER A 5 9.35 -6.54 5.95
C SER A 5 9.45 -5.08 6.40
N VAL A 6 9.09 -4.11 5.55
CA VAL A 6 9.21 -2.66 5.82
C VAL A 6 7.89 -2.04 6.26
N LEU A 7 6.78 -2.57 5.75
CA LEU A 7 5.45 -2.04 6.04
C LEU A 7 4.82 -2.80 7.20
N SER A 8 3.93 -2.13 7.92
CA SER A 8 3.01 -2.83 8.83
C SER A 8 2.11 -3.77 8.03
N GLU A 9 1.56 -4.79 8.69
CA GLU A 9 0.64 -5.75 8.05
C GLU A 9 -0.51 -5.06 7.30
N ARG A 10 -1.09 -4.02 7.90
CA ARG A 10 -2.18 -3.25 7.30
C ARG A 10 -1.75 -2.41 6.10
N GLU A 11 -0.57 -1.78 6.16
CA GLU A 11 0.00 -1.05 5.03
C GLU A 11 0.31 -2.02 3.87
N ALA A 12 0.92 -3.17 4.18
CA ALA A 12 1.26 -4.20 3.21
C ALA A 12 0.01 -4.76 2.53
N GLU A 13 -1.05 -5.06 3.28
CA GLU A 13 -2.35 -5.50 2.76
C GLU A 13 -2.92 -4.49 1.76
N ILE A 14 -2.99 -3.21 2.16
CA ILE A 14 -3.54 -2.14 1.31
C ILE A 14 -2.68 -1.96 0.04
N ILE A 15 -1.35 -1.98 0.14
CA ILE A 15 -0.45 -1.85 -1.01
C ILE A 15 -0.59 -3.05 -1.96
N LYS A 16 -0.70 -4.27 -1.45
CA LYS A 16 -0.89 -5.46 -2.30
C LYS A 16 -2.17 -5.36 -3.11
N LEU A 17 -3.27 -4.93 -2.49
CA LEU A 17 -4.56 -4.72 -3.16
C LEU A 17 -4.49 -3.59 -4.19
N ARG A 18 -3.86 -2.45 -3.85
CA ARG A 18 -3.75 -1.28 -4.72
C ARG A 18 -2.97 -1.55 -6.00
N TYR A 19 -1.90 -2.32 -5.89
CA TYR A 19 -0.95 -2.56 -6.99
C TYR A 19 -1.04 -3.95 -7.60
N GLY A 20 -2.00 -4.78 -7.16
CA GLY A 20 -2.19 -6.11 -7.74
C GLY A 20 -1.04 -7.08 -7.45
N LEU A 21 -0.39 -6.92 -6.29
CA LEU A 21 0.75 -7.77 -5.95
C LEU A 21 0.31 -9.21 -5.72
N ARG A 22 1.23 -10.16 -5.90
CA ARG A 22 0.97 -11.62 -5.80
C ARG A 22 -0.08 -12.13 -6.82
N GLY A 23 -0.13 -11.51 -8.00
CA GLY A 23 -1.00 -11.95 -9.11
C GLY A 23 -2.46 -11.50 -8.98
N SER A 24 -2.76 -10.59 -8.05
CA SER A 24 -4.10 -10.01 -7.91
C SER A 24 -4.32 -8.88 -8.92
N LYS A 25 -5.58 -8.57 -9.23
CA LYS A 25 -5.90 -7.39 -10.05
C LYS A 25 -5.72 -6.13 -9.19
N PRO A 26 -5.05 -5.07 -9.68
CA PRO A 26 -4.95 -3.81 -8.95
C PRO A 26 -6.34 -3.20 -8.77
N LEU A 27 -6.61 -2.74 -7.55
CA LEU A 27 -7.85 -2.05 -7.17
C LEU A 27 -7.59 -0.55 -7.06
N THR A 28 -8.56 0.28 -7.43
CA THR A 28 -8.55 1.72 -7.16
C THR A 28 -8.59 2.02 -5.66
N GLN A 29 -8.16 3.21 -5.23
CA GLN A 29 -8.27 3.61 -3.81
C GLN A 29 -9.70 3.53 -3.26
N ARG A 30 -10.72 3.76 -4.11
CA ARG A 30 -12.13 3.65 -3.72
C ARG A 30 -12.55 2.21 -3.54
N GLU A 31 -12.16 1.31 -4.45
CA GLU A 31 -12.44 -0.12 -4.33
C GLU A 31 -11.71 -0.73 -3.12
N THR A 32 -10.42 -0.39 -2.92
CA THR A 32 -9.67 -0.80 -1.72
C THR A 32 -10.33 -0.28 -0.45
N ALA A 33 -10.79 0.98 -0.43
CA ALA A 33 -11.47 1.56 0.71
C ALA A 33 -12.76 0.81 1.06
N THR A 34 -13.58 0.51 0.05
CA THR A 34 -14.80 -0.30 0.22
C THR A 34 -14.48 -1.69 0.76
N LEU A 35 -13.49 -2.37 0.20
CA LEU A 35 -13.08 -3.71 0.63
C LEU A 35 -12.53 -3.72 2.07
N CYS A 36 -11.73 -2.72 2.42
CA CYS A 36 -11.07 -2.62 3.72
C CYS A 36 -11.94 -1.97 4.81
N GLY A 37 -13.16 -1.53 4.50
CA GLY A 37 -14.08 -0.88 5.45
C GLY A 37 -13.59 0.47 5.97
N ILE A 38 -12.86 1.24 5.15
CA ILE A 38 -12.27 2.54 5.54
C ILE A 38 -12.57 3.61 4.49
N SER A 39 -12.27 4.88 4.80
CA SER A 39 -12.45 5.96 3.82
C SER A 39 -11.37 5.93 2.73
N ARG A 40 -11.74 6.38 1.52
CA ARG A 40 -10.78 6.58 0.41
C ARG A 40 -9.64 7.52 0.80
N SER A 41 -9.93 8.58 1.55
CA SER A 41 -8.89 9.50 2.05
C SER A 41 -7.93 8.81 3.01
N TYR A 42 -8.39 7.82 3.79
CA TYR A 42 -7.50 7.04 4.64
C TYR A 42 -6.59 6.11 3.83
N VAL A 43 -7.14 5.41 2.81
CA VAL A 43 -6.32 4.63 1.86
C VAL A 43 -5.24 5.49 1.23
N SER A 44 -5.59 6.70 0.76
CA SER A 44 -4.62 7.62 0.16
C SER A 44 -3.49 8.03 1.11
N ARG A 45 -3.78 8.22 2.40
CA ARG A 45 -2.75 8.54 3.40
C ARG A 45 -1.83 7.36 3.69
N ILE A 46 -2.41 6.17 3.79
CA ILE A 46 -1.66 4.91 3.99
C ILE A 46 -0.75 4.66 2.79
N GLU A 47 -1.28 4.76 1.57
CA GLU A 47 -0.52 4.56 0.34
C GLU A 47 0.68 5.51 0.26
N LYS A 48 0.47 6.81 0.50
CA LYS A 48 1.56 7.80 0.51
C LYS A 48 2.68 7.42 1.50
N ARG A 49 2.33 7.11 2.74
CA ARG A 49 3.31 6.75 3.79
C ARG A 49 4.03 5.44 3.49
N ALA A 50 3.31 4.45 2.98
CA ALA A 50 3.88 3.16 2.64
C ALA A 50 4.87 3.27 1.48
N LEU A 51 4.54 4.03 0.43
CA LEU A 51 5.45 4.28 -0.68
C LEU A 51 6.72 5.04 -0.24
N GLU A 52 6.58 6.01 0.66
CA GLU A 52 7.73 6.74 1.21
C GLU A 52 8.67 5.82 2.01
N LYS A 53 8.12 4.94 2.86
CA LYS A 53 8.92 3.93 3.58
C LYS A 53 9.64 2.97 2.62
N LEU A 54 8.95 2.51 1.58
CA LEU A 54 9.54 1.63 0.57
C LEU A 54 10.65 2.32 -0.21
N ARG A 55 10.48 3.61 -0.55
CA ARG A 55 11.51 4.40 -1.25
C ARG A 55 12.80 4.48 -0.43
N VAL A 56 12.68 4.83 0.85
CA VAL A 56 13.83 4.86 1.78
C VAL A 56 14.49 3.49 1.90
N ALA A 57 13.70 2.42 2.04
CA ALA A 57 14.24 1.06 2.16
C ALA A 57 14.94 0.55 0.89
N LEU A 58 14.60 1.09 -0.29
CA LEU A 58 15.26 0.78 -1.56
C LEU A 58 16.55 1.59 -1.79
N GLY A 59 16.91 2.48 -0.86
CA GLY A 59 18.08 3.35 -1.01
C GLY A 59 17.91 4.41 -2.08
N GLU A 60 16.66 4.69 -2.49
CA GLU A 60 16.33 5.80 -3.38
C GLU A 60 16.22 7.10 -2.56
N ASP A 61 17.36 7.52 -1.99
CA ASP A 61 17.50 8.84 -1.40
C ASP A 61 17.63 9.87 -2.54
N ILE A 62 16.68 10.81 -2.62
CA ILE A 62 16.86 12.11 -3.26
C ILE A 62 16.97 13.13 -2.13
#